data_AF-A0A7X8CM05-F1
#
_entry.id   AF-A0A7X8CM05-F1
#
_cell.length_a   1.000
_cell.length_b   1.000
_cell.length_c   1.000
_cell.angle_alpha   90.00
_cell.angle_beta   90.00
_cell.angle_gamma   90.00
#
_symmetry.space_group_name_H-M   'P 1'
#
loop_
_entity.id
_entity.type
_entity.pdbx_description
1 polymer ?
#
loop_
_entity_poly.entity_id
_entity_poly.type
_entity_poly.pdbx_seq_one_letter_code
_entity_poly.pdbx_strand_id
1 'polypeptide(L)'
;MSLKIKNFNWKLFFLLWFMVAVSIVFVFPYTLTTQSELMKHLEVPVTVGQIIAMQLLTNGLLFGLVIGIGLIIANKIGLGLPFLDAITRREKITKPFKPIAWFSILIGIVFGFIIIGLDTWIFNLKKVGLVLPKTVNPPAWQGFLASFYGGIVEEVLLRLFLLSLLVWIGNLMTKNKGMRPHIRVLWIANIITAVIFGLGHLPATKGMGLPINSFIISRAIVLNGIAGLAFGWLYWTRGLESSMIAHFSADIVLHVLFAF
;
A
#
# COMPACT_ATOMS: atom_id res chain seq x y z
N MET A 1 18.73 -22.77 11.91
CA MET A 1 17.31 -23.13 12.14
C MET A 1 16.57 -23.05 10.81
N SER A 2 16.10 -24.17 10.26
CA SER A 2 15.34 -24.20 9.00
C SER A 2 14.00 -23.48 9.17
N LEU A 3 13.52 -22.79 8.13
CA LEU A 3 12.17 -22.22 8.13
C LEU A 3 11.15 -23.35 8.04
N LYS A 4 10.18 -23.36 8.94
CA LYS A 4 9.05 -24.30 8.90
C LYS A 4 7.98 -23.74 7.95
N ILE A 5 7.93 -24.25 6.73
CA ILE A 5 6.90 -23.89 5.74
C ILE A 5 5.55 -24.41 6.25
N LYS A 6 4.55 -23.53 6.36
CA LYS A 6 3.19 -23.91 6.76
C LYS A 6 2.33 -24.25 5.53
N ASN A 7 1.32 -25.10 5.71
CA ASN A 7 0.30 -25.34 4.68
C ASN A 7 -0.47 -24.04 4.35
N PHE A 8 -1.06 -23.94 3.16
CA PHE A 8 -1.84 -22.77 2.76
C PHE A 8 -3.02 -22.50 3.70
N ASN A 9 -3.26 -21.24 4.05
CA ASN A 9 -4.32 -20.83 4.99
C ASN A 9 -5.48 -20.17 4.27
N TRP A 10 -6.49 -20.97 3.89
CA TRP A 10 -7.68 -20.47 3.20
C TRP A 10 -8.48 -19.44 4.01
N LYS A 11 -8.52 -19.56 5.35
CA LYS A 11 -9.21 -18.59 6.21
C LYS A 11 -8.56 -17.21 6.13
N LEU A 12 -7.22 -17.16 6.19
CA LEU A 12 -6.46 -15.93 6.02
C LEU A 12 -6.61 -15.36 4.61
N PHE A 13 -6.60 -16.21 3.59
CA PHE A 13 -6.84 -15.81 2.20
C PHE A 13 -8.19 -15.09 2.05
N PHE A 14 -9.29 -15.72 2.47
CA PHE A 14 -10.62 -15.12 2.34
C PHE A 14 -10.81 -13.89 3.22
N LEU A 15 -10.17 -13.86 4.41
CA LEU A 15 -10.16 -12.66 5.26
C LEU A 15 -9.51 -11.47 4.55
N LEU A 16 -8.30 -11.65 3.99
CA LEU A 16 -7.61 -10.59 3.26
C LEU A 16 -8.39 -10.18 2.00
N TRP A 17 -8.97 -11.15 1.29
CA TRP A 17 -9.75 -10.88 0.09
C TRP A 17 -11.01 -10.04 0.41
N PHE A 18 -11.70 -10.38 1.50
CA PHE A 18 -12.82 -9.57 2.00
C PHE A 18 -12.38 -8.17 2.42
N MET A 19 -11.29 -8.04 3.18
CA MET A 19 -10.75 -6.74 3.59
C MET A 19 -10.39 -5.85 2.40
N VAL A 20 -9.78 -6.43 1.36
CA VAL A 20 -9.48 -5.71 0.11
C VAL A 20 -10.77 -5.26 -0.58
N ALA A 21 -11.76 -6.15 -0.72
CA ALA A 21 -13.04 -5.81 -1.35
C ALA A 21 -13.74 -4.63 -0.65
N VAL A 22 -13.79 -4.65 0.68
CA VAL A 22 -14.35 -3.54 1.48
C VAL A 22 -13.56 -2.26 1.29
N SER A 23 -12.22 -2.34 1.30
CA SER A 23 -11.35 -1.16 1.15
C SER A 23 -11.46 -0.51 -0.23
N ILE A 24 -11.71 -1.29 -1.29
CA ILE A 24 -11.99 -0.77 -2.63
C ILE A 24 -13.31 0.03 -2.66
N VAL A 25 -14.33 -0.40 -1.93
CA VAL A 25 -15.57 0.38 -1.80
C VAL A 25 -15.31 1.67 -1.01
N PHE A 26 -14.49 1.61 0.04
CA PHE A 26 -14.19 2.77 0.90
C PHE A 26 -13.41 3.88 0.21
N VAL A 27 -12.50 3.57 -0.72
CA VAL A 27 -11.76 4.61 -1.46
C VAL A 27 -12.63 5.33 -2.50
N PHE A 28 -13.75 4.74 -2.89
CA PHE A 28 -14.54 5.21 -4.03
C PHE A 28 -14.96 6.70 -3.93
N PRO A 29 -15.48 7.20 -2.79
CA PRO A 29 -15.83 8.62 -2.65
C PRO A 29 -14.63 9.56 -2.84
N TYR A 30 -13.46 9.19 -2.30
CA TYR A 30 -12.22 9.96 -2.43
C TYR A 30 -11.75 10.01 -3.89
N THR A 31 -11.84 8.89 -4.60
CA THR A 31 -11.51 8.79 -6.02
C THR A 31 -12.42 9.67 -6.87
N LEU A 32 -13.73 9.71 -6.59
CA LEU A 32 -14.66 10.57 -7.33
C LEU A 32 -14.31 12.06 -7.20
N THR A 33 -13.91 12.50 -6.01
CA THR A 33 -13.51 13.89 -5.80
C THR A 33 -12.16 14.20 -6.48
N THR A 34 -11.16 13.35 -6.26
CA THR A 34 -9.80 13.57 -6.80
C THR A 34 -9.67 13.37 -8.30
N GLN A 35 -10.58 12.62 -8.94
CA GLN A 35 -10.62 12.42 -10.39
C GLN A 35 -11.77 13.18 -11.07
N SER A 36 -12.34 14.17 -10.39
CA SER A 36 -13.49 14.94 -10.91
C SER A 36 -13.23 15.58 -12.28
N GLU A 37 -12.00 15.99 -12.59
CA GLU A 37 -11.66 16.52 -13.92
C GLU A 37 -11.70 15.45 -15.02
N LEU A 38 -11.19 14.26 -14.75
CA LEU A 38 -11.26 13.14 -15.68
C LEU A 38 -12.72 12.75 -15.94
N MET A 39 -13.54 12.74 -14.89
CA MET A 39 -14.96 12.37 -14.99
C MET A 39 -15.78 13.34 -15.86
N LYS A 40 -15.42 14.63 -15.94
CA LYS A 40 -16.10 15.60 -16.81
C LYS A 40 -15.99 15.25 -18.30
N HIS A 41 -14.97 14.50 -18.69
CA HIS A 41 -14.68 14.15 -20.08
C HIS A 41 -15.22 12.77 -20.45
N LEU A 42 -15.77 12.03 -19.49
CA LEU A 42 -16.37 10.72 -19.71
C LEU A 42 -17.87 10.87 -19.96
N GLU A 43 -18.26 10.98 -21.22
CA GLU A 43 -19.66 10.91 -21.66
C GLU A 43 -20.16 9.45 -21.72
N VAL A 44 -19.96 8.69 -20.65
CA VAL A 44 -20.38 7.27 -20.63
C VAL A 44 -21.62 7.13 -19.74
N PRO A 45 -22.73 6.56 -20.24
CA PRO A 45 -23.94 6.33 -19.45
C PRO A 45 -23.74 5.15 -18.49
N VAL A 46 -22.82 5.28 -17.54
CA VAL A 46 -22.53 4.27 -16.52
C VAL A 46 -22.98 4.79 -15.17
N THR A 47 -23.84 4.04 -14.52
CA THR A 47 -24.25 4.32 -13.14
C THR A 47 -23.10 4.06 -12.17
N VAL A 48 -23.10 4.77 -11.03
CA VAL A 48 -22.14 4.53 -9.94
C VAL A 48 -22.12 3.06 -9.51
N GLY A 49 -23.29 2.41 -9.45
CA GLY A 49 -23.41 0.99 -9.09
C GLY A 49 -22.68 0.06 -10.09
N GLN A 50 -22.76 0.35 -11.39
CA GLN A 50 -22.02 -0.41 -12.41
C GLN A 50 -20.51 -0.23 -12.28
N ILE A 51 -20.03 0.99 -11.99
CA ILE A 51 -18.60 1.25 -11.77
C ILE A 51 -18.10 0.43 -10.57
N ILE A 52 -18.82 0.46 -9.44
CA ILE A 52 -18.47 -0.32 -8.25
C ILE A 52 -18.47 -1.82 -8.56
N ALA A 53 -19.50 -2.32 -9.25
CA ALA A 53 -19.58 -3.74 -9.61
C ALA A 53 -18.42 -4.18 -10.51
N MET A 54 -18.06 -3.38 -11.52
CA MET A 54 -16.92 -3.64 -12.39
C MET A 54 -15.60 -3.61 -11.61
N GLN A 55 -15.41 -2.61 -10.73
CA GLN A 55 -14.22 -2.53 -9.88
C GLN A 55 -14.10 -3.74 -8.96
N LEU A 56 -15.19 -4.17 -8.31
CA LEU A 56 -15.18 -5.34 -7.43
C LEU A 56 -14.91 -6.63 -8.21
N LEU A 57 -15.46 -6.77 -9.42
CA LEU A 57 -15.20 -7.95 -10.26
C LEU A 57 -13.73 -8.00 -10.70
N THR A 58 -13.23 -6.92 -11.32
CA THR A 58 -11.86 -6.86 -11.84
C THR A 58 -10.83 -6.97 -10.72
N ASN A 59 -10.98 -6.19 -9.65
CA ASN A 59 -10.05 -6.24 -8.53
C ASN A 59 -10.24 -7.51 -7.70
N GLY A 60 -11.44 -8.07 -7.60
CA GLY A 60 -11.67 -9.34 -6.90
C GLY A 60 -10.85 -10.47 -7.53
N LEU A 61 -10.85 -10.57 -8.85
CA LEU A 61 -10.03 -11.55 -9.59
C LEU A 61 -8.53 -11.28 -9.42
N LEU A 62 -8.11 -10.03 -9.62
CA LEU A 62 -6.71 -9.63 -9.47
C LEU A 62 -6.19 -9.92 -8.05
N PHE A 63 -6.90 -9.46 -7.03
CA PHE A 63 -6.47 -9.63 -5.64
C PHE A 63 -6.62 -11.05 -5.13
N GLY A 64 -7.50 -11.86 -5.72
CA GLY A 64 -7.48 -13.31 -5.51
C GLY A 64 -6.13 -13.92 -5.90
N LEU A 65 -5.59 -13.56 -7.07
CA LEU A 65 -4.27 -14.02 -7.51
C LEU A 65 -3.13 -13.42 -6.67
N VAL A 66 -3.14 -12.10 -6.44
CA VAL A 66 -2.12 -11.37 -5.67
C VAL A 66 -2.00 -11.93 -4.25
N ILE A 67 -3.12 -12.11 -3.54
CA ILE A 67 -3.13 -12.66 -2.18
C ILE A 67 -2.68 -14.12 -2.20
N GLY A 68 -3.19 -14.94 -3.12
CA GLY A 68 -2.87 -16.35 -3.21
C GLY A 68 -1.37 -16.59 -3.43
N ILE A 69 -0.81 -15.95 -4.46
CA ILE A 69 0.62 -16.04 -4.77
C ILE A 69 1.45 -15.40 -3.66
N GLY A 70 1.06 -14.22 -3.16
CA GLY A 70 1.75 -13.51 -2.10
C GLY A 70 1.86 -14.34 -0.81
N LEU A 71 0.78 -14.98 -0.35
CA LEU A 71 0.80 -15.85 0.83
C LEU A 71 1.70 -17.08 0.63
N ILE A 72 1.68 -17.70 -0.55
CA ILE A 72 2.54 -18.85 -0.87
C ILE A 72 4.01 -18.44 -0.81
N ILE A 73 4.37 -17.36 -1.49
CA ILE A 73 5.76 -16.91 -1.60
C ILE A 73 6.26 -16.42 -0.24
N ALA A 74 5.50 -15.55 0.45
CA ALA A 74 5.87 -15.00 1.74
C ALA A 74 6.21 -16.10 2.75
N ASN A 75 5.35 -17.13 2.85
CA ASN A 75 5.58 -18.28 3.72
C ASN A 75 6.89 -19.02 3.39
N LYS A 76 7.20 -19.23 2.09
CA LYS A 76 8.45 -19.86 1.66
C LYS A 76 9.69 -19.09 2.12
N ILE A 77 9.65 -17.75 2.11
CA ILE A 77 10.79 -16.90 2.48
C ILE A 77 10.76 -16.43 3.94
N GLY A 78 9.80 -16.92 4.75
CA GLY A 78 9.68 -16.59 6.17
C GLY A 78 9.10 -15.21 6.47
N LEU A 79 8.42 -14.59 5.50
CA LEU A 79 7.63 -13.37 5.67
C LEU A 79 6.14 -13.72 5.83
N GLY A 80 5.30 -12.74 6.18
CA GLY A 80 3.85 -12.94 6.23
C GLY A 80 3.15 -12.10 7.29
N LEU A 81 2.06 -12.65 7.82
CA LEU A 81 1.11 -11.99 8.70
C LEU A 81 1.10 -12.65 10.10
N PRO A 82 2.06 -12.35 10.99
CA PRO A 82 2.23 -13.08 12.26
C PRO A 82 1.01 -13.06 13.19
N PHE A 83 0.12 -12.08 13.08
CA PHE A 83 -1.06 -11.98 13.95
C PHE A 83 -2.28 -12.61 13.29
N LEU A 84 -2.62 -12.20 12.07
CA LEU A 84 -3.80 -12.71 11.36
C LEU A 84 -3.64 -14.19 11.00
N ASP A 85 -2.44 -14.67 10.64
CA ASP A 85 -2.20 -16.10 10.42
C ASP A 85 -2.38 -16.90 11.71
N ALA A 86 -1.87 -16.41 12.84
CA ALA A 86 -2.03 -17.08 14.13
C ALA A 86 -3.51 -17.13 14.56
N ILE A 87 -4.23 -16.01 14.45
CA ILE A 87 -5.66 -15.92 14.79
C ILE A 87 -6.50 -16.89 13.94
N THR A 88 -6.31 -16.86 12.62
CA THR A 88 -7.09 -17.70 11.69
C THR A 88 -6.80 -19.20 11.85
N ARG A 89 -5.58 -19.56 12.30
CA ARG A 89 -5.20 -20.94 12.66
C ARG A 89 -5.55 -21.34 14.09
N ARG A 90 -6.00 -20.40 14.94
CA ARG A 90 -6.17 -20.61 16.39
C ARG A 90 -4.87 -21.02 17.08
N GLU A 91 -3.75 -20.47 16.61
CA GLU A 91 -2.41 -20.64 17.21
C GLU A 91 -2.13 -19.52 18.23
N LYS A 92 -1.24 -19.78 19.18
CA LYS A 92 -0.79 -18.75 20.14
C LYS A 92 0.01 -17.67 19.41
N ILE A 93 -0.38 -16.41 19.61
CA ILE A 93 0.39 -15.26 19.15
C ILE A 93 1.69 -15.16 19.97
N THR A 94 2.84 -15.24 19.30
CA THR A 94 4.16 -15.22 19.95
C THR A 94 4.81 -13.84 19.98
N LYS A 95 4.39 -12.93 19.09
CA LYS A 95 4.90 -11.55 19.03
C LYS A 95 4.03 -10.59 19.87
N PRO A 96 4.60 -9.55 20.49
CA PRO A 96 3.84 -8.59 21.28
C PRO A 96 3.07 -7.62 20.38
N PHE A 97 1.76 -7.84 20.18
CA PHE A 97 0.94 -7.03 19.27
C PHE A 97 0.93 -5.54 19.65
N LYS A 98 0.61 -5.19 20.90
CA LYS A 98 0.45 -3.79 21.33
C LYS A 98 1.70 -2.92 21.06
N PRO A 99 2.92 -3.31 21.49
CA PRO A 99 4.13 -2.55 21.17
C PRO A 99 4.40 -2.44 19.67
N ILE A 100 4.15 -3.51 18.89
CA ILE A 100 4.35 -3.49 17.43
C ILE A 100 3.36 -2.52 16.77
N ALA A 101 2.09 -2.55 17.18
CA ALA A 101 1.06 -1.64 16.69
C ALA A 101 1.42 -0.18 16.99
N TRP A 102 1.75 0.16 18.24
CA TRP A 102 2.15 1.52 18.62
C TRP A 102 3.39 2.01 17.88
N PHE A 103 4.41 1.15 17.74
CA PHE A 103 5.58 1.50 16.96
C PHE A 103 5.25 1.75 15.48
N SER A 104 4.34 0.95 14.91
CA SER A 104 3.88 1.13 13.52
C SER A 104 3.12 2.45 13.35
N ILE A 105 2.22 2.78 14.27
CA ILE A 105 1.50 4.06 14.30
C ILE A 105 2.50 5.22 14.33
N LEU A 106 3.49 5.17 15.23
CA LEU A 106 4.51 6.21 15.33
C LEU A 106 5.30 6.37 14.04
N ILE A 107 5.74 5.28 13.42
CA ILE A 107 6.43 5.32 12.12
C ILE A 107 5.52 5.93 11.04
N GLY A 108 4.25 5.53 10.98
CA GLY A 108 3.27 6.11 10.06
C GLY A 108 3.13 7.62 10.23
N ILE A 109 2.91 8.09 11.46
CA ILE A 109 2.79 9.52 11.77
C ILE A 109 4.05 10.28 11.36
N VAL A 110 5.23 9.78 11.74
CA VAL A 110 6.51 10.41 11.41
C VAL A 110 6.69 10.53 9.90
N PHE A 111 6.45 9.47 9.14
CA PHE A 111 6.59 9.52 7.68
C PHE A 111 5.50 10.35 7.01
N GLY A 112 4.29 10.42 7.57
CA GLY A 112 3.25 11.37 7.13
C GLY A 112 3.74 12.82 7.23
N PHE A 113 4.33 13.22 8.37
CA PHE A 113 4.90 14.56 8.52
C PHE A 113 6.13 14.80 7.63
N ILE A 114 6.98 13.79 7.43
CA ILE A 114 8.11 13.89 6.48
C ILE A 114 7.59 14.18 5.07
N ILE A 115 6.53 13.48 4.63
CA ILE A 115 5.91 13.71 3.32
C ILE A 115 5.37 15.14 3.21
N ILE A 116 4.64 15.63 4.22
CA ILE A 116 4.15 17.02 4.26
C ILE A 116 5.31 18.02 4.14
N GLY A 117 6.39 17.81 4.89
CA GLY A 117 7.58 18.68 4.85
C GLY A 117 8.26 18.69 3.48
N LEU A 118 8.48 17.50 2.89
CA LEU A 118 9.04 17.36 1.55
C LEU A 118 8.15 18.01 0.48
N ASP A 119 6.84 17.81 0.56
CA ASP A 119 5.90 18.39 -0.40
C ASP A 119 5.83 19.92 -0.30
N THR A 120 5.82 20.44 0.94
CA THR A 120 5.72 21.87 1.20
C THR A 120 7.00 22.62 0.81
N TRP A 121 8.17 22.04 1.09
CA TRP A 121 9.45 22.74 0.95
C TRP A 121 10.19 22.45 -0.35
N ILE A 122 10.16 21.19 -0.80
CA ILE A 122 10.90 20.71 -1.97
C ILE A 122 9.98 20.61 -3.19
N PHE A 123 8.87 19.88 -3.08
CA PHE A 123 7.98 19.56 -4.21
C PHE A 123 6.75 20.48 -4.33
N ASN A 124 6.90 21.73 -3.89
CA ASN A 124 5.80 22.68 -3.84
C ASN A 124 5.31 23.04 -5.26
N LEU A 125 4.09 22.60 -5.59
CA LEU A 125 3.47 22.81 -6.90
C LEU A 125 3.38 24.30 -7.29
N LYS A 126 3.12 25.19 -6.33
CA LYS A 126 2.98 26.63 -6.60
C LYS A 126 4.31 27.25 -7.06
N LYS A 127 5.45 26.76 -6.57
CA LYS A 127 6.78 27.24 -6.99
C LYS A 127 7.08 26.95 -8.46
N VAL A 128 6.42 25.95 -9.05
CA VAL A 128 6.57 25.58 -10.47
C VAL A 128 5.36 26.00 -11.31
N GLY A 129 4.53 26.91 -10.80
CA GLY A 129 3.37 27.45 -11.53
C GLY A 129 2.20 26.47 -11.69
N LEU A 130 2.19 25.36 -10.94
CA LEU A 130 1.11 24.38 -10.98
C LEU A 130 0.13 24.63 -9.84
N VAL A 131 -1.16 24.64 -10.17
CA VAL A 131 -2.25 24.83 -9.21
C VAL A 131 -3.27 23.73 -9.41
N LEU A 132 -3.63 23.04 -8.32
CA LEU A 132 -4.68 22.04 -8.35
C LEU A 132 -6.06 22.71 -8.39
N PRO A 133 -7.02 22.15 -9.15
CA PRO A 133 -8.42 22.58 -9.07
C PRO A 133 -8.97 22.51 -7.65
N LYS A 134 -9.84 23.44 -7.27
CA LYS A 134 -10.52 23.37 -5.95
C LYS A 134 -11.41 22.12 -5.81
N THR A 135 -11.83 21.55 -6.93
CA THR A 135 -12.66 20.34 -7.02
C THR A 135 -11.94 19.07 -6.59
N VAL A 136 -10.60 19.06 -6.55
CA VAL A 136 -9.81 17.89 -6.11
C VAL A 136 -9.42 17.94 -4.63
N ASN A 137 -10.22 18.62 -3.80
CA ASN A 137 -10.04 18.69 -2.35
C ASN A 137 -11.09 17.82 -1.62
N PRO A 138 -10.78 16.55 -1.30
CA PRO A 138 -11.69 15.65 -0.60
C PRO A 138 -11.82 16.02 0.89
N PRO A 139 -13.04 16.01 1.46
CA PRO A 139 -13.22 16.21 2.88
C PRO A 139 -12.61 15.07 3.71
N ALA A 140 -12.27 15.36 4.96
CA ALA A 140 -11.56 14.45 5.87
C ALA A 140 -12.19 13.05 6.01
N TRP A 141 -13.52 12.92 5.94
CA TRP A 141 -14.20 11.62 6.01
C TRP A 141 -13.90 10.73 4.79
N GLN A 142 -13.74 11.32 3.60
CA GLN A 142 -13.34 10.58 2.40
C GLN A 142 -11.89 10.10 2.54
N GLY A 143 -11.01 10.97 3.06
CA GLY A 143 -9.61 10.61 3.34
C GLY A 143 -9.48 9.49 4.39
N PHE A 144 -10.33 9.52 5.43
CA PHE A 144 -10.38 8.46 6.43
C PHE A 144 -10.77 7.11 5.81
N LEU A 145 -11.78 7.08 4.94
CA LEU A 145 -12.17 5.86 4.23
C LEU A 145 -11.08 5.41 3.24
N ALA A 146 -10.46 6.34 2.52
CA ALA A 146 -9.34 6.05 1.62
C ALA A 146 -8.12 5.49 2.37
N SER A 147 -7.91 5.84 3.63
CA SER A 147 -6.80 5.32 4.45
C SER A 147 -6.86 3.79 4.62
N PHE A 148 -8.05 3.17 4.54
CA PHE A 148 -8.16 1.71 4.51
C PHE A 148 -7.60 1.11 3.22
N TYR A 149 -7.74 1.81 2.09
CA TYR A 149 -7.19 1.37 0.82
C TYR A 149 -5.66 1.40 0.84
N GLY A 150 -5.04 2.50 1.26
CA GLY A 150 -3.58 2.56 1.45
C GLY A 150 -3.11 1.50 2.45
N GLY A 151 -3.75 1.46 3.62
CA GLY A 151 -3.46 0.49 4.67
C GLY A 151 -3.63 -0.97 4.29
N ILE A 152 -4.53 -1.35 3.38
CA ILE A 152 -4.83 -2.77 3.09
C ILE A 152 -4.47 -3.14 1.67
N VAL A 153 -5.05 -2.45 0.68
CA VAL A 153 -4.96 -2.83 -0.74
C VAL A 153 -3.53 -2.63 -1.24
N GLU A 154 -2.94 -1.48 -0.96
CA GLU A 154 -1.59 -1.17 -1.40
C GLU A 154 -0.55 -2.05 -0.70
N GLU A 155 -0.71 -2.30 0.61
CA GLU A 155 0.19 -3.20 1.34
C GLU A 155 0.09 -4.65 0.88
N VAL A 156 -1.10 -5.15 0.56
CA VAL A 156 -1.28 -6.49 -0.03
C VAL A 156 -0.58 -6.57 -1.40
N LEU A 157 -0.76 -5.58 -2.26
CA LEU A 157 -0.16 -5.58 -3.59
C LEU A 157 1.37 -5.45 -3.52
N LEU A 158 1.87 -4.50 -2.74
CA LEU A 158 3.26 -4.09 -2.77
C LEU A 158 4.13 -4.91 -1.83
N ARG A 159 3.65 -5.22 -0.62
CA ARG A 159 4.47 -5.89 0.41
C ARG A 159 4.23 -7.38 0.35
N LEU A 160 2.98 -7.81 0.49
CA LEU A 160 2.65 -9.23 0.51
C LEU A 160 3.01 -9.90 -0.83
N PHE A 161 2.64 -9.30 -1.95
CA PHE A 161 2.91 -9.86 -3.27
C PHE A 161 4.25 -9.40 -3.86
N LEU A 162 4.38 -8.13 -4.26
CA LEU A 162 5.52 -7.67 -5.08
C LEU A 162 6.86 -7.79 -4.35
N LEU A 163 6.98 -7.26 -3.13
CA LEU A 163 8.22 -7.35 -2.36
C LEU A 163 8.60 -8.80 -2.08
N SER A 164 7.64 -9.64 -1.64
CA SER A 164 7.88 -11.07 -1.44
C SER A 164 8.36 -11.77 -2.70
N LEU A 165 7.76 -11.47 -3.86
CA LEU A 165 8.14 -12.01 -5.15
C LEU A 165 9.58 -11.62 -5.52
N LEU A 166 9.93 -10.34 -5.39
CA LEU A 166 11.28 -9.84 -5.68
C LEU A 166 12.33 -10.46 -4.75
N VAL A 167 12.00 -10.60 -3.46
CA VAL A 167 12.88 -11.26 -2.48
C VAL A 167 13.06 -12.74 -2.81
N TRP A 168 11.99 -13.42 -3.21
CA TRP A 168 12.07 -14.82 -3.61
C TRP A 168 12.95 -15.00 -4.86
N ILE A 169 12.76 -14.16 -5.90
CA ILE A 169 13.61 -14.16 -7.10
C ILE A 169 15.08 -13.91 -6.74
N GLY A 170 15.35 -12.89 -5.90
CA GLY A 170 16.72 -12.60 -5.44
C GLY A 170 17.35 -13.74 -4.65
N ASN A 171 16.56 -14.49 -3.86
CA ASN A 171 17.04 -15.67 -3.15
C ASN A 171 17.41 -16.82 -4.10
N LEU A 172 16.69 -17.00 -5.20
CA LEU A 172 17.05 -18.00 -6.22
C LEU A 172 18.42 -17.69 -6.85
N MET A 173 18.74 -16.42 -7.04
CA MET A 173 20.01 -15.97 -7.63
C MET A 173 21.21 -16.12 -6.69
N THR A 174 20.99 -16.08 -5.37
CA THR A 174 22.08 -16.10 -4.37
C THR A 174 22.52 -17.50 -3.93
N LYS A 175 21.95 -18.58 -4.53
CA LYS A 175 22.18 -19.99 -4.16
C LYS A 175 22.05 -20.26 -2.65
N ASN A 176 21.27 -19.44 -1.95
CA ASN A 176 21.13 -19.51 -0.51
C ASN A 176 20.30 -20.76 -0.14
N LYS A 177 20.97 -21.78 0.42
CA LYS A 177 20.30 -23.02 0.89
C LYS A 177 19.39 -22.76 2.09
N GLY A 178 19.63 -21.67 2.83
CA GLY A 178 18.74 -21.20 3.87
C GLY A 178 17.64 -20.37 3.25
N MET A 179 16.39 -20.81 3.33
CA MET A 179 15.21 -20.09 2.83
C MET A 179 15.00 -18.67 3.45
N ARG A 180 15.91 -18.21 4.32
CA ARG A 180 15.90 -16.86 4.90
C ARG A 180 16.62 -15.87 3.97
N PRO A 181 15.97 -14.77 3.56
CA PRO A 181 16.57 -13.81 2.65
C PRO A 181 17.74 -13.05 3.28
N HIS A 182 18.77 -12.79 2.47
CA HIS A 182 19.89 -11.94 2.87
C HIS A 182 19.43 -10.48 2.96
N ILE A 183 19.98 -9.71 3.91
CA ILE A 183 19.57 -8.31 4.14
C ILE A 183 19.71 -7.43 2.90
N ARG A 184 20.73 -7.67 2.05
CA ARG A 184 20.89 -6.97 0.77
C ARG A 184 19.74 -7.24 -0.20
N VAL A 185 19.25 -8.48 -0.29
CA VAL A 185 18.11 -8.85 -1.15
C VAL A 185 16.84 -8.15 -0.67
N LEU A 186 16.61 -8.12 0.65
CA LEU A 186 15.48 -7.41 1.26
C LEU A 186 15.48 -5.92 0.88
N TRP A 187 16.61 -5.22 1.06
CA TRP A 187 16.70 -3.79 0.75
C TRP A 187 16.59 -3.49 -0.74
N ILE A 188 17.24 -4.26 -1.61
CA ILE A 188 17.14 -4.07 -3.07
C ILE A 188 15.69 -4.25 -3.51
N ALA A 189 15.03 -5.33 -3.08
CA ALA A 189 13.62 -5.55 -3.37
C ALA A 189 12.75 -4.40 -2.85
N ASN A 190 13.02 -3.92 -1.63
CA ASN A 190 12.28 -2.80 -1.05
C ASN A 190 12.40 -1.51 -1.85
N ILE A 191 13.62 -1.18 -2.28
CA ILE A 191 13.90 0.03 -3.07
C ILE A 191 13.15 -0.05 -4.39
N ILE A 192 13.20 -1.20 -5.07
CA ILE A 192 12.45 -1.42 -6.31
C ILE A 192 10.94 -1.29 -6.07
N THR A 193 10.40 -1.94 -5.03
CA THR A 193 8.99 -1.82 -4.65
C THR A 193 8.59 -0.38 -4.32
N ALA A 194 9.45 0.38 -3.63
CA ALA A 194 9.19 1.78 -3.28
C ALA A 194 9.17 2.70 -4.51
N VAL A 195 10.04 2.46 -5.51
CA VAL A 195 9.99 3.19 -6.79
C VAL A 195 8.72 2.84 -7.56
N ILE A 196 8.38 1.55 -7.67
CA ILE A 196 7.15 1.09 -8.32
C ILE A 196 5.92 1.68 -7.62
N PHE A 197 5.95 1.79 -6.29
CA PHE A 197 4.87 2.38 -5.51
C PHE A 197 4.61 3.84 -5.89
N GLY A 198 5.67 4.65 -5.97
CA GLY A 198 5.52 6.04 -6.41
C GLY A 198 5.15 6.19 -7.89
N LEU A 199 5.64 5.32 -8.76
CA LEU A 199 5.18 5.27 -10.16
C LEU A 199 3.71 4.88 -10.28
N GLY A 200 3.23 4.00 -9.40
CA GLY A 200 1.82 3.58 -9.32
C GLY A 200 0.85 4.72 -9.03
N HIS A 201 1.34 5.85 -8.50
CA HIS A 201 0.55 7.05 -8.22
C HIS A 201 0.40 8.02 -9.41
N LEU A 202 1.14 7.80 -10.51
CA LEU A 202 1.07 8.68 -11.68
C LEU A 202 -0.32 8.74 -12.34
N PRO A 203 -1.09 7.64 -12.47
CA PRO A 203 -2.46 7.72 -13.00
C PRO A 203 -3.38 8.61 -12.17
N ALA A 204 -3.33 8.51 -10.84
CA ALA A 204 -4.11 9.36 -9.95
C ALA A 204 -3.68 10.83 -10.05
N THR A 205 -2.37 11.07 -10.12
CA THR A 205 -1.78 12.41 -10.30
C THR A 205 -2.26 13.06 -11.61
N LYS A 206 -2.29 12.29 -12.71
CA LYS A 206 -2.86 12.73 -13.98
C LYS A 206 -4.36 13.02 -13.86
N GLY A 207 -5.10 12.17 -13.14
CA GLY A 207 -6.53 12.35 -12.88
C GLY A 207 -6.88 13.63 -12.12
N MET A 208 -5.94 14.14 -11.31
CA MET A 208 -6.06 15.44 -10.63
C MET A 208 -5.75 16.65 -11.53
N GLY A 209 -5.39 16.42 -12.81
CA GLY A 209 -5.08 17.48 -13.77
C GLY A 209 -3.61 17.91 -13.80
N LEU A 210 -2.70 17.17 -13.14
CA LEU A 210 -1.27 17.49 -13.17
C LEU A 210 -0.57 16.88 -14.41
N PRO A 211 0.40 17.59 -15.01
CA PRO A 211 1.17 17.07 -16.13
C PRO A 211 2.13 15.97 -15.68
N ILE A 212 2.40 14.98 -16.54
CA ILE A 212 3.40 13.93 -16.28
C ILE A 212 4.76 14.38 -16.83
N ASN A 213 5.38 15.32 -16.14
CA ASN A 213 6.74 15.79 -16.42
C ASN A 213 7.75 15.26 -15.37
N SER A 214 9.05 15.51 -15.59
CA SER A 214 10.10 15.02 -14.70
C SER A 214 9.91 15.46 -13.24
N PHE A 215 9.46 16.69 -13.00
CA PHE A 215 9.20 17.19 -11.65
C PHE A 215 8.10 16.38 -10.94
N ILE A 216 6.97 16.15 -11.61
CA ILE A 216 5.85 15.39 -11.06
C ILE A 216 6.19 13.90 -10.88
N ILE A 217 6.96 13.32 -11.80
CA ILE A 217 7.46 11.95 -11.65
C ILE A 217 8.38 11.83 -10.42
N SER A 218 9.34 12.74 -10.27
CA SER A 218 10.24 12.77 -9.11
C SER A 218 9.47 12.98 -7.81
N ARG A 219 8.49 13.88 -7.79
CA ARG A 219 7.60 14.10 -6.64
C ARG A 219 6.88 12.80 -6.25
N ALA A 220 6.23 12.13 -7.22
CA ALA A 220 5.50 10.90 -6.97
C ALA A 220 6.41 9.78 -6.45
N ILE A 221 7.60 9.61 -7.03
CA ILE A 221 8.57 8.61 -6.58
C ILE A 221 9.06 8.90 -5.16
N VAL A 222 9.45 10.15 -4.86
CA VAL A 222 10.06 10.48 -3.56
C VAL A 222 9.03 10.45 -2.44
N LEU A 223 7.88 11.11 -2.62
CA LEU A 223 6.88 11.23 -1.55
C LEU A 223 6.28 9.87 -1.17
N ASN A 224 5.97 9.02 -2.14
CA ASN A 224 5.47 7.68 -1.85
C ASN A 224 6.60 6.72 -1.47
N GLY A 225 7.76 6.84 -2.13
CA GLY A 225 8.88 5.93 -1.95
C GLY A 225 9.49 6.01 -0.54
N ILE A 226 9.59 7.20 0.06
CA ILE A 226 10.20 7.34 1.38
C ILE A 226 9.42 6.62 2.48
N ALA A 227 8.09 6.79 2.52
CA ALA A 227 7.23 6.01 3.40
C ALA A 227 7.20 4.54 2.97
N GLY A 228 7.23 4.29 1.66
CA GLY A 228 7.21 2.95 1.12
C GLY A 228 8.40 2.09 1.56
N LEU A 229 9.59 2.70 1.69
CA LEU A 229 10.78 2.06 2.26
C LEU A 229 10.57 1.68 3.73
N ALA A 230 9.97 2.57 4.52
CA ALA A 230 9.66 2.29 5.92
C ALA A 230 8.65 1.15 6.07
N PHE A 231 7.60 1.14 5.26
CA PHE A 231 6.57 0.09 5.28
C PHE A 231 7.16 -1.27 4.89
N GLY A 232 7.98 -1.34 3.83
CA GLY A 232 8.66 -2.60 3.51
C GLY A 232 9.61 -3.06 4.62
N TRP A 233 10.33 -2.15 5.27
CA TRP A 233 11.15 -2.49 6.44
C TRP A 233 10.32 -3.04 7.61
N LEU A 234 9.15 -2.46 7.89
CA LEU A 234 8.20 -3.00 8.85
C LEU A 234 7.70 -4.39 8.44
N TYR A 235 7.44 -4.61 7.15
CA TYR A 235 6.98 -5.90 6.65
C TYR A 235 7.95 -7.04 6.99
N TRP A 236 9.23 -6.91 6.65
CA TRP A 236 10.18 -8.01 6.90
C TRP A 236 10.66 -8.10 8.35
N THR A 237 10.53 -7.05 9.15
CA THR A 237 10.92 -7.09 10.58
C THR A 237 9.77 -7.51 11.50
N ARG A 238 8.55 -7.05 11.22
CA ARG A 238 7.40 -7.12 12.13
C ARG A 238 6.18 -7.80 11.52
N GLY A 239 6.03 -7.81 10.20
CA GLY A 239 4.94 -8.47 9.48
C GLY A 239 4.06 -7.49 8.72
N LEU A 240 3.15 -8.02 7.89
CA LEU A 240 2.32 -7.18 7.01
C LEU A 240 1.42 -6.24 7.81
N GLU A 241 0.84 -6.71 8.91
CA GLU A 241 -0.05 -5.92 9.77
C GLU A 241 0.65 -4.66 10.30
N SER A 242 1.96 -4.74 10.55
CA SER A 242 2.76 -3.58 10.96
C SER A 242 2.86 -2.54 9.84
N SER A 243 2.97 -2.98 8.59
CA SER A 243 3.01 -2.10 7.41
C SER A 243 1.63 -1.48 7.16
N MET A 244 0.56 -2.28 7.29
CA MET A 244 -0.83 -1.84 7.17
C MET A 244 -1.19 -0.75 8.19
N ILE A 245 -0.81 -0.96 9.45
CA ILE A 245 -1.05 0.02 10.52
C ILE A 245 -0.26 1.31 10.28
N ALA A 246 1.01 1.19 9.88
CA ALA A 246 1.84 2.36 9.62
C ALA A 246 1.33 3.18 8.43
N HIS A 247 0.97 2.52 7.34
CA HIS A 247 0.44 3.18 6.16
C HIS A 247 -0.90 3.87 6.44
N PHE A 248 -1.85 3.15 7.05
CA PHE A 248 -3.11 3.75 7.50
C PHE A 248 -2.86 4.99 8.37
N SER A 249 -1.90 4.93 9.29
CA SER A 249 -1.59 6.07 10.18
C SER A 249 -0.96 7.25 9.43
N ALA A 250 -0.13 6.99 8.41
CA ALA A 250 0.40 8.03 7.54
C ALA A 250 -0.73 8.71 6.75
N ASP A 251 -1.68 7.93 6.23
CA ASP A 251 -2.84 8.44 5.49
C ASP A 251 -3.77 9.27 6.38
N ILE A 252 -3.92 8.93 7.67
CA ILE A 252 -4.65 9.81 8.61
C ILE A 252 -3.99 11.18 8.71
N VAL A 253 -2.66 11.24 8.79
CA VAL A 253 -1.94 12.53 8.80
C VAL A 253 -2.18 13.28 7.48
N LEU A 254 -1.99 12.61 6.34
CA LEU A 254 -2.03 13.24 5.02
C LEU A 254 -3.44 13.62 4.54
N HIS A 255 -4.42 12.75 4.76
CA HIS A 255 -5.74 12.80 4.13
C HIS A 255 -6.87 13.13 5.10
N VAL A 256 -6.60 13.23 6.40
CA VAL A 256 -7.63 13.60 7.40
C VAL A 256 -7.23 14.86 8.15
N LEU A 257 -6.04 14.88 8.74
CA LEU A 257 -5.60 16.00 9.58
C LEU A 257 -5.06 17.19 8.78
N PHE A 258 -4.44 16.93 7.63
CA PHE A 258 -3.79 17.94 6.80
C PHE A 258 -4.24 17.89 5.32
N ALA A 259 -5.47 17.41 5.08
CA ALA A 259 -6.08 17.41 3.75
C ALA A 259 -6.57 18.81 3.35
N PHE A 260 -5.67 19.78 3.13
CA PHE A 260 -6.06 21.15 2.76
C PHE A 260 -5.08 21.80 1.78
#